data_AF-A0A8S3KD15-F1
#
_entry.id   AF-A0A8S3KD15-F1
#
_cell.length_a   1.000
_cell.length_b   1.000
_cell.length_c   1.000
_cell.angle_alpha   90.00
_cell.angle_beta   90.00
_cell.angle_gamma   90.00
#
_symmetry.space_group_name_H-M   'P 1'
#
loop_
_entity.id
_entity.type
_entity.pdbx_description
1 polymer ?
#
loop_
_entity_poly.entity_id
_entity_poly.type
_entity_poly.pdbx_seq_one_letter_code
_entity_poly.pdbx_strand_id
1 'polypeptide(L)'
;KSLWPIQATIAETPVPLRDWKSVVMVLGAWLASTKPPRDSLLIPIIIQLQALVNSKILLQQKDGSRVSYNVRVQQAIFDLPARAHFLNVVQYNGYDDCGDCC
;
A
#
# COMPACT_ATOMS: atom_id res chain seq x y z
N LYS A 1 12.34 -3.86 -19.06
CA LYS A 1 12.43 -3.90 -17.58
C LYS A 1 11.07 -3.52 -17.04
N SER A 2 10.54 -4.27 -16.08
CA SER A 2 9.23 -4.02 -15.48
C SER A 2 9.44 -3.42 -14.08
N LEU A 3 8.64 -2.41 -13.74
CA LEU A 3 8.65 -1.77 -12.42
C LEU A 3 7.29 -2.02 -11.76
N TRP A 4 7.32 -2.60 -10.57
CA TRP A 4 6.12 -2.78 -9.73
C TRP A 4 6.30 -1.98 -8.45
N PRO A 5 5.87 -0.70 -8.42
CA PRO A 5 5.95 0.12 -7.23
C PRO A 5 4.79 -0.19 -6.30
N ILE A 6 5.05 -0.15 -5.00
CA ILE A 6 4.01 -0.15 -3.96
C ILE A 6 4.09 1.20 -3.27
N GLN A 7 3.02 1.95 -3.38
CA GLN A 7 2.92 3.33 -2.92
C GLN A 7 1.80 3.46 -1.89
N ALA A 8 1.95 4.41 -0.99
CA ALA A 8 0.96 4.76 0.00
C ALA A 8 0.84 6.28 0.13
N THR A 9 -0.35 6.73 0.51
CA THR A 9 -0.65 8.11 0.84
C THR A 9 -1.42 8.16 2.16
N ILE A 10 -1.44 9.33 2.80
CA ILE A 10 -2.23 9.56 4.00
C ILE A 10 -3.63 9.99 3.57
N ALA A 11 -4.64 9.20 3.92
CA ALA A 11 -6.02 9.43 3.52
C ALA A 11 -6.59 10.76 4.04
N GLU A 12 -6.12 11.23 5.19
CA GLU A 12 -6.57 12.49 5.80
C GLU A 12 -6.04 13.72 5.05
N THR A 13 -5.12 13.55 4.10
CA THR A 13 -4.63 14.65 3.24
C THR A 13 -5.74 15.06 2.24
N PRO A 14 -5.95 16.35 1.93
CA PRO A 14 -6.88 16.78 0.89
C PRO A 14 -6.55 16.18 -0.49
N VAL A 15 -7.58 15.80 -1.28
CA VAL A 15 -7.41 15.16 -2.60
C VAL A 15 -6.42 15.90 -3.52
N PRO A 16 -6.47 17.24 -3.68
CA PRO A 16 -5.54 17.94 -4.56
C PRO A 16 -4.07 17.81 -4.15
N LEU A 17 -3.81 17.48 -2.89
CA LEU A 17 -2.47 17.30 -2.31
C LEU A 17 -2.05 15.83 -2.24
N ARG A 18 -2.99 14.88 -2.26
CA ARG A 18 -2.69 13.43 -2.24
C ARG A 18 -1.91 13.00 -3.47
N ASP A 19 -2.20 13.61 -4.62
CA ASP A 19 -1.57 13.26 -5.89
C ASP A 19 -0.21 13.93 -6.09
N TRP A 20 0.20 14.80 -5.16
CA TRP A 20 1.51 15.43 -5.22
C TRP A 20 2.60 14.43 -4.80
N LYS A 21 3.66 14.36 -5.61
CA LYS A 21 4.82 13.47 -5.36
C LYS A 21 5.43 13.64 -3.96
N SER A 22 5.27 14.81 -3.34
CA SER A 22 5.76 15.09 -1.98
C SER A 22 4.99 14.36 -0.88
N VAL A 23 3.80 13.82 -1.16
CA VAL A 23 2.94 13.13 -0.18
C VAL A 23 2.86 11.62 -0.46
N VAL A 24 3.33 11.18 -1.63
CA VAL A 24 3.39 9.75 -1.98
C VAL A 24 4.61 9.10 -1.33
N MET A 25 4.35 8.15 -0.44
CA MET A 25 5.38 7.32 0.18
C MET A 25 5.57 6.05 -0.65
N VAL A 26 6.82 5.71 -0.97
CA VAL A 26 7.17 4.44 -1.61
C VAL A 26 7.43 3.40 -0.51
N LEU A 27 6.56 2.39 -0.43
CA LEU A 27 6.71 1.29 0.53
C LEU A 27 7.66 0.20 0.03
N GLY A 28 7.76 0.06 -1.30
CA GLY A 28 8.65 -0.91 -1.93
C GLY A 28 8.59 -0.84 -3.45
N ALA A 29 9.53 -1.48 -4.11
CA ALA A 29 9.54 -1.61 -5.56
C ALA A 29 10.21 -2.92 -5.98
N TRP A 30 9.63 -3.57 -6.99
CA TRP A 30 10.26 -4.68 -7.68
C TRP A 30 10.72 -4.24 -9.07
N LEU A 31 12.04 -4.31 -9.30
CA LEU A 31 12.68 -3.93 -10.56
C LEU A 31 13.34 -5.16 -11.18
N ALA A 32 12.59 -5.90 -12.00
CA ALA A 32 13.09 -7.04 -12.75
C ALA A 32 12.41 -7.16 -14.11
N SER A 33 12.85 -8.08 -14.95
CA SER A 33 12.13 -8.46 -16.18
C SER A 33 10.92 -9.34 -15.89
N THR A 34 10.88 -9.98 -14.73
CA THR A 34 9.83 -10.92 -14.29
C THR A 34 8.86 -10.28 -13.29
N LYS A 35 7.66 -10.84 -13.17
CA LYS A 35 6.71 -10.48 -12.11
C LYS A 35 7.32 -10.82 -10.74
N PRO A 36 7.08 -10.00 -9.69
CA PRO A 36 7.54 -10.34 -8.35
C PRO A 36 6.88 -11.65 -7.90
N PRO A 37 7.61 -12.58 -7.27
CA PRO A 37 6.95 -13.61 -6.47
C PRO A 37 6.05 -12.92 -5.44
N ARG A 38 4.77 -13.31 -5.35
CA ARG A 38 3.76 -12.68 -4.47
C ARG A 38 4.33 -12.44 -3.07
N ASP A 39 4.91 -13.49 -2.53
CA ASP A 39 5.36 -13.57 -1.14
C ASP A 39 6.64 -12.76 -0.90
N SER A 40 7.50 -12.60 -1.91
CA SER A 40 8.78 -11.88 -1.76
C SER A 40 8.62 -10.36 -1.68
N LEU A 41 7.60 -9.79 -2.32
CA LEU A 41 7.37 -8.35 -2.31
C LEU A 41 6.34 -7.93 -1.26
N LEU A 42 5.17 -8.58 -1.20
CA LEU A 42 4.07 -8.12 -0.35
C LEU A 42 4.23 -8.51 1.12
N ILE A 43 4.66 -9.72 1.44
CA ILE A 43 4.70 -10.20 2.84
C ILE A 43 5.57 -9.30 3.72
N PRO A 44 6.80 -8.91 3.32
CA PRO A 44 7.63 -8.01 4.14
C PRO A 44 6.95 -6.66 4.40
N ILE A 45 6.23 -6.14 3.40
CA ILE A 45 5.51 -4.86 3.52
C ILE A 45 4.31 -5.02 4.46
N ILE A 46 3.54 -6.10 4.33
CA ILE A 46 2.40 -6.40 5.21
C ILE A 46 2.85 -6.53 6.66
N ILE A 47 3.95 -7.25 6.92
CA ILE A 47 4.51 -7.39 8.27
C ILE A 47 4.89 -6.03 8.85
N GLN A 48 5.55 -5.16 8.08
CA GLN A 48 5.91 -3.82 8.53
C GLN A 48 4.68 -2.94 8.77
N LEU A 49 3.67 -3.01 7.90
CA LEU A 49 2.41 -2.29 8.08
C LEU A 49 1.65 -2.78 9.32
N GLN A 50 1.63 -4.09 9.58
CA GLN A 50 1.04 -4.65 10.81
C GLN A 50 1.76 -4.15 12.06
N ALA A 51 3.09 -4.12 12.05
CA ALA A 51 3.86 -3.55 13.15
C ALA A 51 3.55 -2.06 13.35
N LEU A 52 3.37 -1.30 12.26
CA LEU A 52 2.97 0.11 12.31
C LEU A 52 1.57 0.30 12.89
N VAL A 53 0.60 -0.52 12.46
CA VAL A 53 -0.79 -0.47 12.95
C VAL A 53 -0.89 -0.85 14.43
N ASN A 54 -0.04 -1.78 14.88
CA ASN A 54 0.00 -2.22 16.27
C ASN A 54 0.86 -1.34 17.18
N SER A 55 1.53 -0.33 16.63
CA SER A 55 2.37 0.60 17.38
C SER A 55 1.79 2.02 17.37
N LYS A 56 2.23 2.82 18.35
CA LYS A 56 1.90 4.24 18.41
C LYS A 56 3.07 5.04 17.85
N ILE A 57 2.79 5.94 16.92
CA ILE A 57 3.80 6.88 16.43
C ILE A 57 3.83 8.07 17.39
N LEU A 58 4.98 8.32 18.00
CA LEU A 58 5.21 9.49 18.85
C LEU A 58 5.95 10.55 18.03
N LEU A 59 5.29 11.68 17.77
CA LEU A 59 5.90 12.81 17.09
C LEU A 59 6.14 13.94 18.08
N GLN A 60 7.33 14.52 18.03
CA GLN A 60 7.64 15.75 18.76
C GLN A 60 7.23 16.95 17.90
N GLN A 61 6.41 17.82 18.48
CA GLN A 61 6.01 19.07 17.85
C GLN A 61 7.07 20.16 18.04
N LYS A 62 6.94 21.24 17.26
CA LYS A 62 7.84 22.39 17.32
C LYS A 62 7.82 23.11 18.67
N ASP A 63 6.72 23.01 19.41
CA ASP A 63 6.56 23.57 20.76
C ASP A 63 7.14 22.65 21.86
N GLY A 64 7.74 21.52 21.49
CA GLY A 64 8.31 20.54 22.41
C GLY A 64 7.31 19.52 22.95
N SER A 65 6.01 19.67 22.67
CA SER A 65 4.99 18.69 23.05
C SER A 65 5.18 17.37 22.28
N ARG A 66 4.72 16.26 22.86
CA ARG A 66 4.71 14.94 22.21
C ARG A 66 3.27 14.54 21.93
N VAL A 67 2.97 14.24 20.67
CA VAL A 67 1.65 13.75 20.26
C VAL A 67 1.77 12.33 19.77
N SER A 68 0.84 11.49 20.22
CA SER A 68 0.73 10.10 19.82
C SER A 68 -0.32 9.94 18.74
N TYR A 69 0.05 9.26 17.66
CA TYR A 69 -0.82 8.92 16.55
C TYR A 69 -0.98 7.41 16.46
N ASN A 70 -2.21 6.97 16.17
CA ASN A 70 -2.48 5.61 15.74
C ASN A 70 -2.62 5.62 14.23
N VAL A 71 -1.98 4.66 13.55
CA VAL A 71 -2.07 4.53 12.09
C VAL A 71 -2.92 3.31 11.76
N ARG A 72 -3.73 3.41 10.70
CA ARG A 72 -4.50 2.31 10.15
C ARG A 72 -4.32 2.27 8.65
N VAL A 73 -4.31 1.06 8.09
CA VAL A 73 -4.39 0.87 6.64
C VAL A 73 -5.86 0.89 6.25
N GLN A 74 -6.27 1.85 5.43
CA GLN A 74 -7.67 2.01 5.04
C GLN A 74 -8.05 1.10 3.87
N GLN A 75 -7.24 1.10 2.82
CA GLN A 75 -7.49 0.32 1.61
C GLN A 75 -6.19 0.00 0.89
N ALA A 76 -6.18 -1.11 0.15
CA ALA A 76 -5.13 -1.46 -0.78
C ALA A 76 -5.72 -1.43 -2.20
N ILE A 77 -5.09 -0.66 -3.09
CA ILE A 77 -5.54 -0.50 -4.47
C ILE A 77 -4.52 -1.16 -5.38
N PHE A 78 -5.01 -1.97 -6.30
CA PHE A 78 -4.21 -2.69 -7.29
C PHE A 78 -4.77 -2.41 -8.68
N ASP A 79 -3.91 -2.34 -9.69
CA ASP A 79 -4.38 -2.51 -11.06
C ASP A 79 -4.87 -3.97 -11.25
N LEU A 80 -5.64 -4.21 -12.31
CA LEU A 80 -6.20 -5.54 -12.57
C LEU A 80 -5.11 -6.64 -12.66
N PRO A 81 -3.98 -6.45 -13.35
CA PRO A 81 -2.90 -7.44 -13.39
C PRO A 81 -2.29 -7.74 -12.01
N ALA A 82 -2.06 -6.72 -11.17
CA ALA A 82 -1.54 -6.90 -9.83
C ALA A 82 -2.56 -7.56 -8.90
N ARG A 83 -3.84 -7.17 -8.99
CA ARG A 83 -4.93 -7.80 -8.22
C ARG A 83 -4.99 -9.28 -8.52
N ALA A 84 -5.02 -9.66 -9.80
CA ALA A 84 -5.01 -11.04 -10.24
C ALA A 84 -3.82 -11.83 -9.70
N HIS A 85 -2.62 -11.24 -9.84
CA HIS A 85 -1.37 -11.85 -9.42
C HIS A 85 -1.27 -12.04 -7.90
N PHE A 86 -1.68 -11.05 -7.11
CA PHE A 86 -1.52 -11.07 -5.66
C PHE A 86 -2.69 -11.76 -4.93
N LEU A 87 -3.90 -11.70 -5.47
CA LEU A 87 -5.06 -12.45 -4.94
C LEU A 87 -5.15 -13.88 -5.49
N ASN A 88 -4.24 -14.27 -6.39
CA ASN A 88 -4.25 -15.58 -7.04
C ASN A 88 -5.59 -15.86 -7.76
N VAL A 89 -6.12 -14.84 -8.44
CA VAL A 89 -7.33 -14.95 -9.28
C VAL A 89 -6.94 -14.84 -10.75
N VAL A 90 -7.76 -15.45 -11.62
CA VAL A 90 -7.52 -15.38 -13.07
C VAL A 90 -7.79 -13.95 -13.55
N GLN A 91 -6.90 -13.41 -14.39
CA GLN A 91 -6.99 -12.01 -14.86
C GLN A 91 -8.17 -11.77 -15.81
N TYR A 92 -8.72 -12.84 -16.40
CA TYR A 92 -9.76 -12.81 -17.43
C TYR A 92 -10.91 -13.75 -17.07
N ASN A 93 -11.86 -13.22 -16.34
CA ASN A 93 -13.19 -13.78 -16.27
C ASN A 93 -14.14 -12.63 -15.95
N GLY A 94 -14.62 -11.94 -16.99
CA GLY A 94 -15.74 -10.99 -16.91
C GLY A 94 -17.06 -11.63 -16.49
N TYR A 95 -17.00 -12.77 -15.79
CA TYR A 95 -18.08 -13.55 -15.22
C TYR A 95 -18.10 -13.43 -13.68
N ASP A 96 -16.93 -13.31 -13.02
CA ASP A 96 -16.78 -13.27 -11.55
C ASP A 96 -15.80 -12.15 -11.09
N ASP A 97 -15.90 -10.96 -11.70
CA ASP A 97 -14.84 -9.94 -11.66
C ASP A 97 -14.84 -9.04 -10.40
N CYS A 98 -15.56 -9.40 -9.34
CA CYS A 98 -15.64 -8.60 -8.13
C CYS A 98 -15.34 -9.43 -6.88
N GLY A 99 -14.08 -9.34 -6.40
CA GLY A 99 -13.67 -9.93 -5.12
C GLY A 99 -14.31 -9.28 -3.88
N ASP A 100 -15.10 -8.22 -4.06
CA ASP A 100 -15.90 -7.55 -3.01
C ASP A 100 -17.40 -7.90 -3.10
N CYS A 101 -17.82 -8.58 -4.17
CA CYS A 101 -19.20 -8.95 -4.44
C CYS A 101 -19.35 -10.46 -4.20
N CYS A 102 -19.25 -10.86 -2.94
CA CYS A 102 -19.67 -12.17 -2.45
C CYS A 102 -20.84 -11.99 -1.48
#